data_AF-A0A520B6B8-F1
#
_entry.id   AF-A0A520B6B8-F1
#
_cell.length_a   1.000
_cell.length_b   1.000
_cell.length_c   1.000
_cell.angle_alpha   90.00
_cell.angle_beta   90.00
_cell.angle_gamma   90.00
#
_symmetry.space_group_name_H-M   'P 1'
#
loop_
_entity.id
_entity.type
_entity.pdbx_description
1 polymer ?
#
loop_
_entity_poly.entity_id
_entity_poly.type
_entity_poly.pdbx_seq_one_letter_code
_entity_poly.pdbx_strand_id
1 'polypeptide(L)' 'MSLNRRSVIASAAGLGAPWVHAEARPLRFAWWGGASRHQATLAALKLFEQRHGVRVKAEYMGFSGYLERLTTQIAG' A
#
# COMPACT_ATOMS: atom_id res chain seq x y z
N MET A 1 10.85 -44.68 -31.55
CA MET A 1 10.77 -43.20 -31.53
C MET A 1 11.04 -42.75 -30.11
N SER A 2 11.84 -41.75 -29.76
CA SER A 2 12.39 -40.60 -30.48
C SER A 2 13.64 -40.11 -29.73
N LEU A 3 14.56 -39.48 -30.45
CA LEU A 3 15.91 -39.10 -30.03
C LEU A 3 15.95 -38.01 -28.95
N ASN A 4 16.99 -38.10 -28.11
CA ASN A 4 17.46 -37.06 -27.20
C ASN A 4 18.17 -35.95 -28.01
N ARG A 5 17.68 -34.70 -27.95
CA ARG A 5 18.32 -33.55 -28.63
C ARG A 5 18.97 -32.62 -27.63
N ARG A 6 20.30 -32.73 -27.57
CA ARG A 6 21.23 -31.75 -26.99
C ARG A 6 21.06 -30.37 -27.64
N SER A 7 21.02 -29.35 -26.79
CA SER A 7 21.62 -28.02 -26.96
C SER A 7 21.14 -27.13 -28.11
N VAL A 8 20.42 -26.06 -27.76
CA VAL A 8 20.62 -24.74 -28.38
C VAL A 8 20.65 -23.70 -27.27
N ILE A 9 21.83 -23.18 -27.00
CA ILE A 9 22.03 -21.89 -26.31
C ILE A 9 21.64 -20.81 -27.33
N ALA A 10 20.67 -19.98 -26.99
CA ALA A 10 20.43 -18.72 -27.67
C ALA A 10 20.45 -17.61 -26.63
N SER A 11 21.62 -16.99 -26.48
CA SER A 11 21.80 -15.72 -25.80
C SER A 11 21.03 -14.64 -26.55
N ALA A 12 20.07 -14.01 -25.89
CA ALA A 12 19.67 -12.66 -26.20
C ALA A 12 19.58 -11.92 -24.87
N ALA A 13 20.54 -11.03 -24.66
CA ALA A 13 20.50 -10.00 -23.64
C ALA A 13 19.27 -9.12 -23.86
N GLY A 14 18.12 -9.56 -23.34
CA GLY A 14 17.03 -8.66 -23.03
C GLY A 14 17.51 -7.84 -21.85
N LEU A 15 17.74 -6.55 -22.07
CA LEU A 15 17.86 -5.55 -21.03
C LEU A 15 16.69 -5.76 -20.07
N GLY A 16 16.94 -6.50 -18.99
CA GLY A 16 16.02 -6.66 -17.88
C GLY A 16 15.92 -5.31 -17.23
N ALA A 17 15.06 -4.45 -17.77
CA ALA A 17 14.55 -3.31 -17.03
C ALA A 17 14.19 -3.87 -15.65
N PRO A 18 14.72 -3.33 -14.55
CA PRO A 18 14.32 -3.77 -13.24
C PRO A 18 12.80 -3.61 -13.22
N TRP A 19 12.10 -4.73 -13.15
CA TRP A 19 10.68 -4.74 -12.86
C TRP A 19 10.59 -4.12 -11.49
N VAL A 20 10.33 -2.81 -11.44
CA VAL A 20 9.98 -2.12 -10.21
C VAL A 20 8.63 -2.70 -9.84
N HIS A 21 8.65 -3.80 -9.09
CA HIS A 21 7.48 -4.22 -8.35
C HIS A 21 7.20 -3.06 -7.41
N ALA A 22 6.14 -2.31 -7.70
CA ALA A 22 5.65 -1.31 -6.78
C ALA A 22 5.36 -2.04 -5.47
N GLU A 23 6.22 -1.83 -4.47
CA GLU A 23 6.03 -2.43 -3.15
C GLU A 23 4.63 -2.03 -2.69
N ALA A 24 3.83 -3.01 -2.27
CA ALA A 24 2.46 -2.79 -1.85
C ALA A 24 2.45 -1.93 -0.57
N ARG A 25 2.50 -0.62 -0.75
CA ARG A 25 2.49 0.33 0.36
C ARG A 25 1.10 0.37 0.99
N PRO A 26 0.99 0.39 2.33
CA PRO A 26 -0.28 0.52 2.99
C PRO A 26 -0.95 1.84 2.59
N LEU A 27 -2.27 1.79 2.39
CA LEU A 27 -3.06 3.01 2.20
C LEU A 27 -2.96 3.86 3.46
N ARG A 28 -2.74 5.17 3.31
CA ARG A 28 -2.81 6.11 4.45
C ARG A 28 -4.21 6.68 4.53
N PHE A 29 -4.81 6.62 5.72
CA PHE A 29 -6.12 7.20 5.96
C PHE A 29 -6.07 8.14 7.15
N ALA A 30 -6.31 9.43 6.90
CA ALA A 30 -6.26 10.48 7.89
C ALA A 30 -7.67 11.02 8.22
N TRP A 31 -7.96 11.23 9.51
CA TRP A 31 -9.20 11.87 9.95
C TRP A 31 -9.04 12.55 11.32
N TRP A 32 -9.98 13.41 11.70
CA TRP A 32 -10.03 14.03 13.03
C TRP A 32 -11.24 13.53 13.83
N GLY A 33 -11.26 13.68 15.16
CA GLY A 33 -12.44 13.34 15.95
C GLY A 33 -12.20 13.23 17.45
N GLY A 34 -13.26 12.82 18.16
CA GLY A 34 -13.16 12.35 19.54
C GLY A 34 -12.98 10.84 19.62
N ALA A 35 -12.81 10.33 20.86
CA ALA A 35 -12.52 8.93 21.13
C ALA A 35 -13.52 7.94 20.49
N SER A 36 -14.83 8.23 20.56
CA SER A 36 -15.87 7.38 19.97
C SER A 36 -15.72 7.24 18.45
N ARG A 37 -15.40 8.34 17.75
CA ARG A 37 -15.12 8.31 16.31
C ARG A 37 -13.87 7.50 16.02
N HIS A 38 -12.78 7.69 16.78
CA HIS A 38 -11.56 6.93 16.56
C HIS A 38 -11.79 5.42 16.70
N GLN A 39 -12.48 4.99 17.76
CA GLN A 39 -12.80 3.58 17.99
C GLN A 39 -13.65 3.00 16.86
N ALA A 40 -14.72 3.70 16.47
CA ALA A 40 -15.60 3.26 15.39
C ALA A 40 -14.85 3.16 14.04
N THR A 41 -14.02 4.15 13.71
CA THR A 41 -13.24 4.15 12.46
C THR A 41 -12.19 3.04 12.45
N LEU A 42 -11.47 2.81 13.55
CA LEU A 42 -10.49 1.72 13.63
C LEU A 42 -11.14 0.33 13.47
N ALA A 43 -12.33 0.13 14.05
CA ALA A 43 -13.09 -1.10 13.86
C ALA A 43 -13.51 -1.29 12.40
N ALA A 44 -13.99 -0.23 11.75
CA ALA A 44 -14.34 -0.25 10.32
C ALA A 44 -13.12 -0.55 9.43
N LEU A 45 -11.98 0.07 9.71
CA LEU A 45 -10.73 -0.19 8.97
C LEU A 45 -10.30 -1.65 9.13
N LYS A 46 -10.36 -2.21 10.33
CA LYS A 46 -10.03 -3.63 10.55
C LYS A 46 -10.89 -4.57 9.71
N LEU A 47 -12.19 -4.31 9.62
CA LEU A 47 -13.10 -5.09 8.77
C LEU A 47 -12.79 -4.89 7.27
N PHE A 48 -12.45 -3.68 6.86
CA PHE A 48 -12.03 -3.37 5.50
C PHE A 48 -10.74 -4.14 5.12
N GLU A 49 -9.72 -4.12 5.98
CA GLU A 49 -8.48 -4.86 5.74
C GLU A 49 -8.73 -6.37 5.57
N GLN A 50 -9.58 -6.94 6.44
CA GLN A 50 -9.92 -8.37 6.40
C GLN A 50 -10.65 -8.76 5.12
N ARG A 51 -11.54 -7.89 4.61
CA ARG A 51 -12.34 -8.16 3.41
C ARG A 51 -11.55 -8.00 2.12
N HIS A 52 -10.61 -7.06 2.08
CA HIS A 52 -9.97 -6.65 0.84
C HIS A 52 -8.49 -7.03 0.74
N GLY A 53 -7.88 -7.56 1.81
CA GLY A 53 -6.44 -7.89 1.83
C GLY A 53 -5.54 -6.66 1.70
N VAL A 54 -6.07 -5.46 1.92
CA VAL A 54 -5.35 -4.19 1.85
C VAL A 54 -4.98 -3.75 3.27
N ARG A 55 -3.76 -3.24 3.45
CA ARG A 55 -3.31 -2.64 4.72
C ARG A 55 -3.61 -1.14 4.73
N VAL A 56 -4.08 -0.63 5.86
CA VAL A 56 -4.40 0.78 6.09
C VAL A 56 -3.62 1.29 7.30
N LYS A 57 -2.78 2.30 7.07
CA LYS A 57 -2.16 3.10 8.12
C LYS A 57 -3.13 4.18 8.57
N ALA A 58 -3.66 4.01 9.78
CA ALA A 58 -4.54 4.98 10.43
C ALA A 58 -3.74 6.18 10.99
N GLU A 59 -4.16 7.39 10.64
CA GLU A 59 -3.64 8.65 11.19
C GLU A 59 -4.79 9.48 11.74
N TYR A 60 -4.95 9.52 13.06
CA TYR A 60 -6.05 10.26 13.69
C TYR A 60 -5.58 11.16 14.82
N MET A 61 -6.32 12.25 15.03
CA MET A 61 -6.07 13.21 16.10
C MET A 61 -7.36 13.97 16.45
N GLY A 62 -7.28 14.82 17.47
CA GLY A 62 -8.34 15.78 17.79
C GLY A 62 -8.56 16.81 16.68
N PHE A 63 -9.62 17.61 16.81
CA PHE A 63 -9.95 18.65 15.82
C PHE A 63 -8.89 19.77 15.76
N SER A 64 -8.41 20.21 16.92
CA SER A 64 -7.41 21.28 17.01
C SER A 64 -6.11 20.87 16.29
N GLY A 65 -5.64 21.72 15.37
CA GLY A 65 -4.41 21.51 14.60
C GLY A 65 -4.51 20.46 13.47
N TYR A 66 -5.65 19.78 13.27
CA TYR A 66 -5.77 18.78 12.21
C TYR A 66 -5.59 19.38 10.81
N LEU A 67 -6.27 20.50 10.53
CA LEU A 67 -6.22 21.14 9.22
C LEU A 67 -4.81 21.67 8.92
N GLU A 68 -4.13 22.22 9.93
CA GLU A 68 -2.75 22.71 9.80
C GLU A 68 -1.82 21.56 9.44
N ARG A 69 -1.83 20.47 10.22
CA ARG A 69 -1.04 19.26 9.92
C ARG A 69 -1.37 18.71 8.53
N LEU A 70 -2.65 18.62 8.16
CA LEU A 70 -3.06 18.11 6.86
C LEU A 70 -2.54 19.00 5.72
N THR A 71 -2.65 20.31 5.87
CA THR A 71 -2.13 21.29 4.90
C THR A 71 -0.62 21.16 4.73
N THR A 72 0.13 21.02 5.83
CA THR A 72 1.59 20.79 5.78
C THR A 72 1.92 19.50 5.04
N GLN A 73 1.18 18.41 5.29
CA GLN A 73 1.40 17.15 4.57
C GLN A 73 1.10 17.23 3.07
N ILE A 74 0.15 18.09 2.66
CA ILE A 74 -0.21 18.30 1.26
C ILE A 74 0.82 19.20 0.56
N ALA A 75 1.35 20.21 1.26
CA ALA A 75 2.32 21.15 0.71
C ALA A 75 3.64 20.47 0.29
N GLY A 76 4.00 19.35 0.93
CA GLY A 76 5.23 18.60 0.65
C GLY A 76 6.37 18.97 1.59
#